data_AF-A0A1M7T6U0-F1
#
_entry.id   AF-A0A1M7T6U0-F1
#
_cell.length_a   1.000
_cell.length_b   1.000
_cell.length_c   1.000
_cell.angle_alpha   90.00
_cell.angle_beta   90.00
_cell.angle_gamma   90.00
#
_symmetry.space_group_name_H-M   'P 1'
#
loop_
_entity.id
_entity.type
_entity.pdbx_description
1 polymer ?
#
loop_
_entity_poly.entity_id
_entity_poly.type
_entity_poly.pdbx_seq_one_letter_code
_entity_poly.pdbx_strand_id
1 'polypeptide(L)' 'MMKEYVEILKTIFDPVAIFLKDEEFVVVVKDEKTVQDAVKKLSETIDDDISLMILNNDEYEKMKDKVLGERLL' A
#
# COMPACT_ATOMS: atom_id res chain seq x y z
N MET A 1 8.79 9.26 10.00
CA MET A 1 8.08 8.12 10.65
C MET A 1 6.78 7.85 9.87
N MET A 2 5.59 7.70 10.45
CA MET A 2 4.41 7.20 9.70
C MET A 2 3.99 8.01 8.45
N LYS A 3 4.04 9.35 8.52
CA LYS A 3 3.74 10.20 7.35
C LYS A 3 4.72 10.02 6.18
N GLU A 4 5.97 9.73 6.51
CA GLU A 4 7.05 9.56 5.53
C GLU A 4 6.90 8.25 4.76
N TYR A 5 6.57 7.16 5.45
CA TYR A 5 6.23 5.90 4.79
C TYR A 5 5.03 6.06 3.85
N VAL A 6 3.98 6.77 4.29
CA VAL A 6 2.83 7.07 3.44
C VAL A 6 3.22 7.88 2.19
N GLU A 7 4.13 8.85 2.30
CA GLU A 7 4.64 9.62 1.15
C GLU A 7 5.50 8.77 0.20
N ILE A 8 6.33 7.88 0.74
CA ILE A 8 7.12 6.94 -0.05
C ILE A 8 6.17 6.00 -0.81
N LEU A 9 5.18 5.42 -0.14
CA LEU A 9 4.17 4.55 -0.76
C LEU A 9 3.39 5.28 -1.84
N LYS A 10 3.00 6.54 -1.61
CA LYS A 10 2.36 7.38 -2.64
C LYS A 10 3.23 7.56 -3.87
N THR A 11 4.51 7.87 -3.67
CA THR A 11 5.46 8.15 -4.76
C THR A 11 5.78 6.90 -5.56
N ILE A 12 5.81 5.73 -4.91
CA ILE A 12 6.21 4.46 -5.54
C ILE A 12 5.04 3.77 -6.22
N PHE A 13 3.88 3.71 -5.56
CA PHE A 13 2.74 2.90 -6.02
C PHE A 13 1.64 3.71 -6.73
N ASP A 14 1.65 5.03 -6.65
CA ASP A 14 0.53 5.91 -7.08
C ASP A 14 -0.86 5.35 -6.68
N PRO A 15 -1.07 5.06 -5.37
CA PRO A 15 -2.23 4.32 -4.93
C PRO A 15 -3.49 5.19 -4.91
N VAL A 16 -4.65 4.55 -5.11
CA VAL A 16 -5.96 5.20 -4.95
C VAL A 16 -6.37 5.34 -3.50
N ALA A 17 -5.88 4.45 -2.63
CA ALA A 17 -6.13 4.48 -1.21
C ALA A 17 -4.99 3.79 -0.46
N ILE A 18 -4.74 4.24 0.77
CA ILE A 18 -3.82 3.58 1.70
C ILE A 18 -4.54 3.42 3.03
N PHE A 19 -4.46 2.23 3.60
CA PHE A 19 -4.94 1.92 4.94
C PHE A 19 -3.81 1.38 5.80
N LEU A 20 -4.01 1.45 7.11
CA LEU A 20 -3.13 0.83 8.10
C LEU A 20 -3.95 -0.04 9.05
N LYS A 21 -3.58 -1.31 9.12
CA LYS A 21 -4.23 -2.30 9.97
C LYS A 21 -3.18 -3.10 10.72
N ASP A 22 -3.18 -3.02 12.05
CA ASP A 22 -2.28 -3.82 12.90
C ASP A 22 -0.81 -3.76 12.43
N GLU A 23 -0.32 -2.54 12.13
CA GLU A 23 1.03 -2.26 11.61
C GLU A 23 1.31 -2.70 10.15
N GLU A 24 0.31 -3.25 9.45
CA GLU A 24 0.38 -3.56 8.02
C GLU A 24 -0.24 -2.44 7.17
N PHE A 25 0.50 -2.00 6.16
CA PHE A 25 -0.01 -1.06 5.17
C PHE A 25 -0.77 -1.80 4.07
N VAL A 26 -2.03 -1.41 3.85
CA VAL A 26 -2.83 -1.89 2.72
C VAL A 26 -2.85 -0.81 1.65
N VAL A 27 -2.25 -1.10 0.50
CA VAL A 27 -2.10 -0.17 -0.61
C VAL A 27 -2.98 -0.61 -1.78
N VAL A 28 -3.94 0.24 -2.15
CA VAL A 28 -4.85 -0.04 -3.26
C VAL A 28 -4.33 0.63 -4.52
N VAL A 29 -4.06 -0.14 -5.58
CA VAL A 29 -3.52 0.33 -6.86
C VAL A 29 -4.51 0.13 -8.01
N LYS A 30 -4.38 0.94 -9.07
CA LYS A 30 -5.25 0.84 -10.27
C LYS A 30 -4.87 -0.31 -11.21
N ASP A 31 -3.57 -0.62 -11.31
CA ASP A 31 -3.03 -1.64 -12.23
C ASP A 31 -1.91 -2.41 -11.52
N GLU A 32 -1.90 -3.73 -11.68
CA GLU A 32 -0.92 -4.64 -11.05
C GLU A 32 0.39 -4.72 -11.81
N LYS A 33 0.43 -4.29 -13.08
CA LYS A 33 1.60 -4.45 -13.95
C LYS A 33 2.87 -3.79 -13.42
N THR A 34 2.72 -2.74 -12.62
CA THR A 34 3.85 -1.98 -12.05
C THR A 34 4.18 -2.40 -10.61
N VAL A 35 3.44 -3.36 -10.03
CA VAL A 35 3.59 -3.72 -8.61
C VAL A 35 4.94 -4.35 -8.31
N GLN A 36 5.45 -5.23 -9.17
CA GLN A 36 6.75 -5.87 -8.92
C GLN A 36 7.90 -4.87 -8.91
N ASP A 37 7.93 -3.95 -9.88
CA ASP A 37 8.93 -2.89 -9.95
C ASP A 37 8.79 -1.92 -8.75
N ALA A 38 7.55 -1.63 -8.36
CA ALA A 38 7.25 -0.79 -7.20
C ALA A 38 7.71 -1.43 -5.88
N VAL A 39 7.48 -2.73 -5.67
CA VAL A 39 7.97 -3.48 -4.50
C VAL A 39 9.50 -3.50 -4.47
N LYS A 40 10.15 -3.72 -5.62
CA LYS A 40 11.61 -3.66 -5.70
C LYS A 40 12.13 -2.27 -5.31
N LYS A 41 11.54 -1.22 -5.87
CA LYS A 41 11.92 0.17 -5.55
C LYS A 41 11.67 0.50 -4.07
N LEU A 42 10.61 -0.03 -3.48
CA LEU A 42 10.31 0.12 -2.06
C LEU A 42 11.43 -0.47 -1.20
N SER A 43 11.85 -1.71 -1.52
CA SER A 43 12.94 -2.39 -0.80
C SER A 43 14.31 -1.70 -0.95
N GLU A 44 14.51 -0.94 -2.03
CA GLU A 44 15.72 -0.12 -2.22
C GLU A 44 15.64 1.23 -1.49
N THR A 45 14.43 1.69 -1.16
CA THR A 45 14.19 3.00 -0.54
C THR A 45 14.12 2.92 0.99
N ILE A 46 13.65 1.79 1.52
CA ILE A 46 13.40 1.59 2.95
C ILE A 46 14.27 0.43 3.44
N ASP A 47 15.06 0.69 4.49
CA ASP A 47 15.96 -0.28 5.14
C ASP A 47 15.25 -1.04 6.28
N ASP A 48 14.00 -0.68 6.58
CA ASP A 48 13.14 -1.31 7.60
C ASP A 48 12.23 -2.40 7.01
N ASP A 49 11.96 -3.43 7.80
CA ASP A 49 10.95 -4.44 7.49
C ASP A 49 9.53 -3.84 7.59
N ILE A 50 8.90 -3.59 6.44
CA ILE A 50 7.52 -3.12 6.34
C ILE A 50 6.60 -4.26 5.89
N SER A 51 5.50 -4.46 6.62
CA SER A 51 4.40 -5.34 6.16
C SER A 51 3.50 -4.58 5.20
N LEU A 52 3.33 -5.13 3.99
CA LEU A 52 2.60 -4.50 2.91
C LEU A 52 1.64 -5.51 2.26
N MET A 53 0.36 -5.13 2.19
CA MET A 53 -0.65 -5.80 1.38
C MET A 53 -1.01 -4.90 0.20
N ILE A 54 -0.88 -5.41 -1.01
CA ILE A 54 -1.26 -4.67 -2.23
C ILE A 54 -2.55 -5.26 -2.75
N LEU A 55 -3.53 -4.41 -3.03
CA LEU A 55 -4.81 -4.78 -3.60
C LEU A 55 -5.05 -4.03 -4.90
N ASN A 56 -5.58 -4.71 -5.90
CA ASN A 56 -6.19 -4.04 -7.04
C ASN A 56 -7.63 -3.59 -6.71
N ASN A 57 -8.28 -2.86 -7.62
CA ASN A 57 -9.67 -2.41 -7.43
C ASN A 57 -10.67 -3.56 -7.23
N ASP A 58 -10.52 -4.67 -7.95
CA ASP A 58 -11.43 -5.82 -7.85
C ASP A 58 -11.31 -6.53 -6.49
N GLU A 59 -10.09 -6.61 -5.97
CA GLU A 59 -9.80 -7.16 -4.64
C GLU A 59 -10.28 -6.21 -3.54
N TYR A 60 -10.09 -4.90 -3.72
CA TYR A 60 -10.58 -3.89 -2.80
C TYR A 60 -12.10 -3.92 -2.69
N GLU A 61 -12.84 -4.00 -3.80
CA GLU A 61 -14.31 -4.11 -3.76
C GLU A 61 -14.78 -5.40 -3.07
N LYS A 62 -14.06 -6.52 -3.23
CA LYS A 62 -14.34 -7.78 -2.49
C LYS A 62 -14.05 -7.67 -0.99
N MET A 63 -13.20 -6.73 -0.58
CA MET A 63 -12.82 -6.48 0.80
C MET A 63 -13.63 -5.34 1.44
N LYS A 64 -14.57 -4.72 0.71
CA LYS A 64 -15.34 -3.56 1.16
C LYS A 64 -16.11 -3.77 2.47
N ASP A 65 -16.57 -5.00 2.71
CA ASP A 65 -17.27 -5.38 3.95
C ASP A 65 -16.31 -5.77 5.09
N LYS A 66 -15.00 -5.79 4.85
CA LYS A 66 -13.97 -6.11 5.84
C LYS A 66 -13.32 -4.84 6.37
N VAL A 67 -12.89 -4.90 7.63
CA VAL A 67 -12.11 -3.82 8.24
C VAL A 67 -10.68 -3.86 7.67
N LEU A 68 -10.40 -2.91 6.79
CA LEU A 68 -9.09 -2.65 6.18
C LEU A 68 -8.19 -1.75 7.05
N GLY A 69 -8.68 -1.31 8.20
CA GLY A 69 -7.95 -0.48 9.15
C GLY A 69 -8.24 1.02 9.00
N GLU A 70 -7.34 1.85 9.53
CA GLU A 70 -7.43 3.31 9.45
C GLU A 70 -7.05 3.78 8.05
N ARG A 71 -7.89 4.63 7.45
CA ARG A 71 -7.62 5.22 6.13
C ARG A 71 -6.65 6.40 6.25
N LEU A 72 -5.51 6.31 5.56
CA LEU A 72 -4.44 7.32 5.57
C LEU A 72 -4.40 8.19 4.30
N LEU A 73 -5.05 7.75 3.21
CA LEU A 73 -5.23 8.46 1.93
C LEU A 73 -6.62 8.15 1.35
#